data_AF-A0A921E888-F1
#
_entry.id   AF-A0A921E888-F1
#
_cell.length_a   1.000
_cell.length_b   1.000
_cell.length_c   1.000
_cell.angle_alpha   90.00
_cell.angle_beta   90.00
_cell.angle_gamma   90.00
#
_symmetry.space_group_name_H-M   'P 1'
#
loop_
_entity.id
_entity.type
_entity.pdbx_description
1 polymer ?
#
loop_
_entity_poly.entity_id
_entity_poly.type
_entity_poly.pdbx_seq_one_letter_code
_entity_poly.pdbx_strand_id
1 'polypeptide(L)'
;MENKAKKRKYSGRKWDKKVSRKFYGYLCRQIEIAASLCKEIREDAVRECVDFYIDSGLVICKINVAERVVFTLLQPQIDKAMLRSLRARMAALRRSMRLTVTDPTADPLSDTAVNVDLDAKSRQSDVVVMPVGGGIAASDDEAKVPAVGSSSALPRDEKRALRSQAALARRRRKHDKRLHRRQALKSSRSDKSGNCF
;
A
#
# COMPACT_ATOMS: atom_id res chain seq x y z
N MET A 1 37.47 -6.27 25.73
CA MET A 1 36.66 -5.17 25.16
C MET A 1 35.19 -5.53 25.29
N GLU A 2 34.51 -4.96 26.28
CA GLU A 2 33.18 -5.37 26.72
C GLU A 2 32.12 -4.60 25.92
N ASN A 3 31.50 -5.26 24.94
CA ASN A 3 30.42 -4.67 24.13
C ASN A 3 29.12 -4.58 24.96
N LYS A 4 28.98 -3.50 25.74
CA LYS A 4 27.74 -3.19 26.45
C LYS A 4 26.69 -2.69 25.45
N ALA A 5 25.97 -3.62 24.83
CA ALA A 5 24.79 -3.35 24.04
C ALA A 5 23.71 -2.69 24.92
N LYS A 6 23.67 -1.36 24.92
CA LYS A 6 22.63 -0.57 25.61
C LYS A 6 21.28 -0.95 25.03
N LYS A 7 20.51 -1.80 25.72
CA LYS A 7 19.12 -2.08 25.34
C LYS A 7 18.32 -0.78 25.40
N ARG A 8 17.99 -0.23 24.23
CA ARG A 8 17.21 1.01 24.11
C ARG A 8 15.84 0.79 24.77
N LYS A 9 15.59 1.49 25.88
CA LYS A 9 14.30 1.44 26.59
C LYS A 9 13.20 1.85 25.60
N TYR A 10 12.20 1.00 25.40
CA TYR A 10 11.00 1.34 24.64
C TYR A 10 10.26 2.45 25.40
N SER A 11 10.40 3.70 24.97
CA SER A 11 9.54 4.75 25.52
C SER A 11 8.10 4.43 25.12
N GLY A 12 7.20 4.31 26.09
CA GLY A 12 5.75 4.16 25.88
C GLY A 12 5.08 5.32 25.13
N ARG A 13 5.87 6.32 24.70
CA ARG A 13 5.43 7.37 23.77
C ARG A 13 5.07 6.78 22.41
N LYS A 14 3.95 7.28 21.87
CA LYS A 14 3.48 7.01 20.51
C LYS A 14 4.58 7.39 19.51
N TRP A 15 4.77 6.55 18.50
CA TRP A 15 5.82 6.74 17.52
C TRP A 15 5.32 7.64 16.40
N ASP A 16 5.75 8.89 16.40
CA ASP A 16 5.19 9.91 15.49
C ASP A 16 6.09 10.23 14.30
N LYS A 17 7.27 9.59 14.18
CA LYS A 17 8.18 9.80 13.04
C LYS A 17 7.57 9.32 11.71
N LYS A 18 8.00 9.95 10.61
CA LYS A 18 7.52 9.63 9.25
C LYS A 18 7.91 8.24 8.74
N VAL A 19 8.88 7.57 9.37
CA VAL A 19 9.28 6.17 9.08
C VAL A 19 8.82 5.20 10.17
N SER A 20 8.95 3.89 9.96
CA SER A 20 8.67 2.89 11.03
C SER A 20 9.77 2.86 12.10
N ARG A 21 9.39 2.63 13.36
CA ARG A 21 10.33 2.44 14.48
C ARG A 21 11.39 1.36 14.21
N LYS A 22 10.99 0.24 13.60
CA LYS A 22 11.91 -0.85 13.26
C LYS A 22 12.94 -0.42 12.22
N PHE A 23 12.51 0.34 11.21
CA PHE A 23 13.40 0.84 10.16
C PHE A 23 14.39 1.86 10.72
N TYR A 24 13.93 2.79 11.55
CA TYR A 24 14.81 3.76 12.20
C TYR A 24 15.87 3.07 13.09
N GLY A 25 15.49 2.02 13.82
CA GLY A 25 16.45 1.21 14.57
C GLY A 25 17.51 0.55 13.69
N TYR A 26 17.11 0.00 12.54
CA TYR A 26 18.05 -0.53 11.54
C TYR A 26 18.99 0.56 10.99
N LEU A 27 18.45 1.75 10.72
CA LEU A 27 19.19 2.89 10.21
C LEU A 27 20.27 3.37 11.19
N CYS A 28 19.93 3.53 12.47
CA CYS A 28 20.91 3.85 13.51
C CYS A 28 22.05 2.84 13.57
N ARG A 29 21.74 1.55 13.44
CA ARG A 29 22.75 0.48 13.45
C ARG A 29 23.67 0.54 12.22
N GLN A 30 23.13 0.85 11.04
CA GLN A 30 23.97 1.01 9.84
C GLN A 30 24.95 2.17 9.97
N ILE A 31 24.50 3.29 10.55
CA ILE A 31 25.37 4.45 10.79
C ILE A 31 26.46 4.10 11.81
N GLU A 32 26.11 3.40 12.89
CA GLU A 32 27.06 2.92 13.90
C GLU A 32 28.13 1.99 13.29
N ILE A 33 27.71 1.05 12.42
CA ILE A 33 28.65 0.17 11.71
C ILE A 33 29.54 0.98 10.77
N ALA A 34 29.00 1.91 9.99
CA ALA A 34 29.78 2.74 9.09
C ALA A 34 30.83 3.58 9.85
N ALA A 35 30.45 4.19 10.97
CA ALA A 35 31.36 4.95 11.83
C ALA A 35 32.44 4.06 12.46
N SER A 36 32.14 2.79 12.76
CA SER A 36 33.15 1.84 13.25
C SER A 36 34.19 1.45 12.19
N LEU A 37 33.81 1.51 10.91
CA LEU A 37 34.68 1.16 9.78
C LEU A 37 35.49 2.35 9.25
N CYS A 38 34.94 3.57 9.33
CA CYS A 38 35.58 4.78 8.83
C CYS A 38 35.54 5.90 9.87
N LYS A 39 36.73 6.27 10.37
CA LYS A 39 36.91 7.29 11.44
C LYS A 39 36.47 8.69 11.03
N GLU A 40 36.38 8.98 9.73
CA GLU A 40 35.94 10.28 9.21
C GLU A 40 34.43 10.50 9.35
N ILE A 41 33.68 9.42 9.61
CA ILE A 41 32.23 9.47 9.77
C ILE A 41 31.91 9.70 11.24
N ARG A 42 31.37 10.88 11.58
CA ARG A 42 30.83 11.11 12.92
C ARG A 42 29.40 10.60 12.98
N GLU A 43 29.19 9.60 13.82
CA GLU A 43 27.87 8.98 14.02
C GLU A 43 26.79 10.00 14.37
N ASP A 44 27.07 10.92 15.30
CA ASP A 44 26.12 11.90 15.77
C ASP A 44 25.67 12.87 14.66
N ALA A 45 26.61 13.32 13.83
CA ALA A 45 26.33 14.24 12.72
C ALA A 45 25.44 13.59 11.66
N VAL A 46 25.72 12.32 11.31
CA VAL A 46 24.89 11.58 10.35
C VAL A 46 23.52 11.28 10.93
N ARG A 47 23.43 10.93 12.22
CA ARG A 47 22.14 10.71 12.90
C ARG A 47 21.29 11.97 12.92
N GLU A 48 21.87 13.12 13.26
CA GLU A 48 21.17 14.40 13.24
C GLU A 48 20.68 14.77 11.85
N CYS A 49 21.53 14.63 10.82
CA CYS A 49 21.14 14.88 9.43
C CYS A 49 19.99 13.97 8.99
N VAL A 50 20.02 12.69 9.35
CA VAL A 50 18.95 11.73 9.05
C VAL A 50 17.66 12.07 9.79
N ASP A 51 17.75 12.43 11.07
CA ASP A 51 16.58 12.81 11.86
C ASP A 51 15.92 14.07 11.28
N PHE A 52 16.72 15.08 10.97
CA PHE A 52 16.24 16.30 10.32
C PHE A 52 15.62 16.02 8.96
N TYR A 53 16.21 15.13 8.15
CA TYR A 53 15.65 14.73 6.86
C TYR A 53 14.32 13.99 6.99
N ILE A 54 14.21 13.07 7.95
CA ILE A 54 12.94 12.36 8.20
C ILE A 54 11.84 13.32 8.63
N ASP A 55 12.17 14.32 9.44
CA ASP A 55 11.17 15.22 10.02
C ASP A 55 10.80 16.36 9.04
N SER A 56 11.77 17.01 8.41
CA SER A 56 11.57 18.16 7.51
C SER A 56 11.53 17.82 6.01
N GLY A 57 12.19 16.74 5.58
CA GLY A 57 12.44 16.44 4.17
C GLY A 57 13.61 17.22 3.55
N LEU A 58 14.34 17.99 4.36
CA LEU A 58 15.48 18.79 3.93
C LEU A 58 16.80 18.17 4.40
N VAL A 59 17.89 18.42 3.67
CA VAL A 59 19.22 17.89 3.98
C VAL A 59 20.07 18.98 4.64
N ILE A 60 20.66 18.69 5.81
CA ILE A 60 21.58 19.62 6.47
C ILE A 60 22.93 19.59 5.74
N CYS A 61 23.44 20.74 5.31
CA CYS A 61 24.69 20.82 4.54
C CYS A 61 25.98 20.78 5.39
N LYS A 62 25.88 20.80 6.73
CA LYS A 62 27.03 20.82 7.67
C LYS A 62 27.73 19.45 7.85
N ILE A 63 27.57 18.55 6.88
CA ILE A 63 28.15 17.20 6.90
C ILE A 63 29.40 17.12 6.03
N ASN A 64 30.39 16.35 6.50
CA ASN A 64 31.63 16.05 5.79
C ASN A 64 31.35 15.25 4.49
N VAL A 65 32.32 15.16 3.59
CA VAL A 65 32.18 14.43 2.31
C VAL A 65 31.87 12.95 2.55
N ALA A 66 32.57 12.28 3.46
CA ALA A 66 32.29 10.88 3.80
C ALA A 66 30.88 10.70 4.40
N GLU A 67 30.48 11.58 5.31
CA GLU A 67 29.13 11.60 5.91
C GLU A 67 28.05 11.83 4.84
N ARG A 68 28.31 12.70 3.87
CA ARG A 68 27.43 12.96 2.72
C ARG A 68 27.27 11.74 1.84
N VAL A 69 28.35 10.99 1.57
CA VAL A 69 28.26 9.75 0.79
C VAL A 69 27.34 8.75 1.51
N VAL A 70 27.53 8.56 2.82
CA VAL A 70 26.68 7.68 3.63
C VAL A 70 25.22 8.13 3.56
N PHE A 71 24.95 9.42 3.78
CA PHE A 71 23.60 9.96 3.69
C PHE A 71 22.98 9.74 2.30
N THR A 72 23.74 10.00 1.23
CA THR A 72 23.29 9.85 -0.17
C THR A 72 22.91 8.40 -0.48
N LEU A 73 23.64 7.43 0.06
CA LEU A 73 23.31 6.00 -0.08
C LEU A 73 22.07 5.59 0.75
N LEU A 74 21.86 6.22 1.90
CA LEU A 74 20.72 5.95 2.78
C LEU A 74 19.43 6.63 2.31
N GLN A 75 19.52 7.82 1.73
CA GLN A 75 18.40 8.65 1.29
C GLN A 75 17.33 7.87 0.48
N PRO A 76 17.66 7.12 -0.59
CA PRO A 76 16.65 6.38 -1.34
C PRO A 76 15.95 5.28 -0.51
N GLN A 77 16.63 4.74 0.51
CA GLN A 77 16.00 3.78 1.43
C GLN A 77 15.07 4.48 2.41
N ILE A 78 15.45 5.66 2.90
CA ILE A 78 14.63 6.49 3.78
C ILE A 78 13.34 6.90 3.05
N ASP A 79 13.44 7.36 1.80
CA ASP A 79 12.29 7.78 0.99
C ASP A 79 11.29 6.63 0.80
N LYS A 80 11.79 5.46 0.42
CA LYS A 80 10.95 4.24 0.29
C LYS A 80 10.30 3.88 1.62
N ALA A 81 11.02 4.01 2.73
CA ALA A 81 10.49 3.74 4.06
C ALA A 81 9.40 4.75 4.47
N MET A 82 9.58 6.03 4.14
CA MET A 82 8.59 7.09 4.37
C MET A 82 7.31 6.83 3.58
N LEU A 83 7.42 6.54 2.28
CA LEU A 83 6.28 6.21 1.43
C LEU A 83 5.51 4.98 1.91
N ARG A 84 6.24 3.92 2.30
CA ARG A 84 5.63 2.71 2.86
C ARG A 84 4.91 3.00 4.17
N SER A 85 5.52 3.78 5.05
CA SER A 85 4.93 4.15 6.34
C SER A 85 3.70 5.04 6.16
N LEU A 86 3.74 6.00 5.24
CA LEU A 86 2.60 6.84 4.87
C LEU A 86 1.44 6.00 4.34
N ARG A 87 1.70 5.10 3.38
CA ARG A 87 0.68 4.19 2.83
C ARG A 87 0.05 3.34 3.93
N ALA A 88 0.85 2.83 4.86
CA ALA A 88 0.35 2.05 6.00
C ALA A 88 -0.54 2.88 6.92
N ARG A 89 -0.14 4.12 7.24
CA ARG A 89 -0.95 5.06 8.03
C ARG A 89 -2.28 5.41 7.35
N MET A 90 -2.26 5.75 6.06
CA MET A 90 -3.48 6.00 5.29
C MET A 90 -4.40 4.77 5.23
N ALA A 91 -3.83 3.57 5.10
CA ALA A 91 -4.62 2.34 5.15
C ALA A 91 -5.23 2.09 6.54
N ALA A 92 -4.52 2.40 7.62
CA ALA A 92 -5.04 2.32 8.98
C ALA A 92 -6.17 3.32 9.21
N LEU A 93 -6.02 4.57 8.74
CA LEU A 93 -7.06 5.61 8.80
C LEU A 93 -8.34 5.18 8.05
N ARG A 94 -8.20 4.58 6.87
CA ARG A 94 -9.35 4.01 6.13
C ARG A 94 -10.02 2.87 6.89
N ARG A 95 -9.26 2.05 7.63
CA ARG A 95 -9.83 0.98 8.45
C ARG A 95 -10.53 1.53 9.69
N SER A 96 -9.98 2.56 10.34
CA SER A 96 -10.63 3.17 11.51
C SER A 96 -11.94 3.86 11.11
N MET A 97 -11.96 4.60 9.99
CA MET A 97 -13.19 5.20 9.45
C MET A 97 -14.28 4.17 9.12
N ARG A 98 -13.89 2.96 8.67
CA ARG A 98 -14.86 1.90 8.37
C ARG A 98 -15.47 1.28 9.63
N LEU A 99 -14.73 1.28 10.74
CA LEU A 99 -15.23 0.74 12.02
C LEU A 99 -16.23 1.68 12.68
N THR A 100 -16.10 3.00 12.50
CA THR A 100 -17.01 4.00 13.08
C THR A 100 -18.34 4.14 12.32
N VAL A 101 -18.51 3.49 11.17
CA VAL A 101 -19.76 3.50 10.37
C VAL A 101 -20.65 2.28 10.70
N THR A 102 -20.17 1.35 11.53
CA THR A 102 -20.90 0.12 11.88
C THR A 102 -21.23 0.00 13.36
N ASP A 103 -21.47 1.12 14.06
CA ASP A 103 -22.18 1.10 15.35
C ASP A 103 -23.69 1.09 15.08
N PRO A 104 -24.41 -0.02 15.37
CA PRO A 104 -25.85 -0.10 15.19
C PRO A 104 -26.53 0.36 16.49
N THR A 105 -26.60 1.67 16.70
CA THR A 105 -27.56 2.28 17.63
C THR A 105 -27.90 3.68 17.12
N ALA A 106 -28.57 3.73 15.98
CA ALA A 106 -29.36 4.87 15.57
C ALA A 106 -30.54 4.30 14.78
N ASP A 107 -31.73 4.54 15.30
CA ASP A 107 -33.01 4.14 14.75
C ASP A 107 -33.19 4.64 13.31
N PRO A 108 -33.94 3.91 12.46
CA PRO A 108 -34.16 4.26 11.07
C PRO A 108 -35.20 5.38 11.01
N LEU A 109 -34.92 6.45 10.28
CA LEU A 109 -35.84 7.23 9.44
C LEU A 109 -35.19 8.59 9.10
N SER A 110 -34.51 8.66 7.95
CA SER A 110 -34.53 9.89 7.14
C SER A 110 -34.10 9.54 5.71
N ASP A 111 -35.10 9.24 4.88
CA ASP A 111 -34.98 9.36 3.43
C ASP A 111 -34.77 10.83 3.08
N THR A 112 -33.59 11.16 2.56
CA THR A 112 -33.45 12.20 1.55
C THR A 112 -32.33 11.78 0.59
N ALA A 113 -32.75 11.16 -0.51
CA ALA A 113 -31.95 11.04 -1.70
C ALA A 113 -31.68 12.44 -2.25
N VAL A 114 -30.41 12.86 -2.27
CA VAL A 114 -29.93 13.89 -3.18
C VAL A 114 -29.05 13.23 -4.21
N ASN A 115 -29.67 12.84 -5.33
CA ASN A 115 -28.98 12.73 -6.59
C ASN A 115 -28.49 14.13 -6.96
N VAL A 116 -27.18 14.29 -7.14
CA VAL A 116 -26.63 15.45 -7.86
C VAL A 116 -25.92 14.90 -9.08
N ASP A 117 -26.68 14.85 -10.16
CA ASP A 117 -26.23 14.75 -11.53
C ASP A 117 -25.60 16.10 -11.91
N LEU A 118 -24.35 16.10 -12.37
CA LEU A 118 -23.69 17.27 -12.94
C LEU A 118 -23.03 16.84 -14.25
N ASP A 119 -23.86 16.80 -15.28
CA ASP A 119 -23.46 16.93 -16.68
C ASP A 119 -22.87 18.33 -16.91
N ALA A 120 -21.65 18.40 -17.43
CA ALA A 120 -21.08 19.60 -18.02
C ALA A 120 -20.14 19.21 -19.16
N LYS A 121 -20.70 19.32 -20.36
CA LYS A 121 -20.03 19.17 -21.64
C LYS A 121 -19.19 20.42 -21.96
N SER A 122 -18.08 20.19 -22.67
CA SER A 122 -17.35 21.14 -23.53
C SER A 122 -16.31 22.07 -22.90
N ARG A 123 -15.03 21.86 -23.23
CA ARG A 123 -14.34 22.70 -24.22
C ARG A 123 -13.00 22.11 -24.67
N GLN A 124 -12.80 22.24 -25.98
CA GLN A 124 -11.63 21.88 -26.79
C GLN A 124 -10.33 22.53 -26.32
N SER A 125 -9.23 21.83 -26.55
CA SER A 125 -8.06 22.45 -27.19
C SER A 125 -7.39 21.41 -28.09
N ASP A 126 -7.49 21.67 -29.39
CA ASP A 126 -6.70 21.10 -30.47
C ASP A 126 -5.20 21.15 -30.16
N VAL A 127 -4.51 20.03 -30.34
CA VAL A 127 -3.13 20.05 -30.86
C VAL A 127 -3.01 18.94 -31.88
N VAL A 128 -3.13 19.35 -33.14
CA VAL A 128 -2.72 18.58 -34.33
C VAL A 128 -1.20 18.47 -34.31
N VAL A 129 -0.66 17.25 -34.23
CA VAL A 129 0.68 16.95 -34.73
C VAL A 129 0.58 15.70 -35.60
N MET A 130 0.85 15.89 -36.89
CA MET A 130 0.79 14.90 -37.95
C MET A 130 1.83 13.77 -37.79
N PRO A 131 1.60 12.62 -38.45
CA PRO A 131 2.53 11.50 -38.54
C PRO A 131 3.58 11.71 -39.65
N VAL A 132 4.82 11.35 -39.36
CA VAL A 132 5.89 11.06 -40.33
C VAL A 132 6.27 9.59 -40.06
N GLY A 133 6.17 8.63 -40.97
CA GLY A 133 6.42 8.67 -42.40
C GLY A 133 7.83 8.13 -42.67
N GLY A 134 7.99 6.81 -42.78
CA GLY A 134 9.29 6.18 -43.05
C GLY A 134 9.19 4.67 -43.14
N GLY A 135 8.84 4.17 -44.32
CA GLY A 135 8.82 2.73 -44.63
C GLY A 135 10.18 2.19 -45.03
N ILE A 136 10.34 0.87 -44.90
CA ILE A 136 11.22 0.05 -45.74
C ILE A 136 10.60 -1.34 -45.89
N ALA A 137 10.70 -1.87 -47.10
CA ALA A 137 9.92 -2.94 -47.70
C ALA A 137 10.68 -4.29 -47.78
N ALA A 138 9.99 -5.27 -48.39
CA ALA A 138 10.34 -6.64 -48.83
C ALA A 138 10.00 -7.75 -47.81
N SER A 139 9.29 -8.84 -48.13
CA SER A 139 8.69 -9.38 -49.38
C SER A 139 7.71 -10.52 -49.02
N ASP A 140 6.67 -10.72 -49.85
CA ASP A 140 5.93 -11.95 -50.25
C ASP A 140 5.46 -12.97 -49.17
N ASP A 141 4.21 -13.45 -49.09
CA ASP A 141 3.39 -14.08 -50.12
C ASP A 141 1.88 -14.17 -49.72
N GLU A 142 1.05 -14.47 -50.72
CA GLU A 142 -0.40 -14.35 -50.84
C GLU A 142 -1.23 -15.43 -50.11
N ALA A 143 -2.23 -15.04 -49.29
CA ALA A 143 -3.48 -15.81 -49.08
C ALA A 143 -4.59 -14.99 -48.39
N LYS A 144 -5.46 -14.42 -49.23
CA LYS A 144 -6.90 -14.17 -49.10
C LYS A 144 -7.59 -14.37 -47.72
N VAL A 145 -8.11 -13.24 -47.21
CA VAL A 145 -9.02 -13.07 -46.05
C VAL A 145 -10.33 -13.88 -46.21
N PRO A 146 -11.03 -14.19 -45.09
CA PRO A 146 -12.11 -13.27 -44.75
C PRO A 146 -12.15 -12.89 -43.26
N ALA A 147 -12.53 -11.65 -43.05
CA ALA A 147 -12.78 -11.04 -41.76
C ALA A 147 -13.85 -11.83 -40.99
N VAL A 148 -13.56 -12.15 -39.73
CA VAL A 148 -14.58 -12.35 -38.69
C VAL A 148 -14.15 -11.54 -37.48
N GLY A 149 -14.64 -10.31 -37.44
CA GLY A 149 -14.78 -9.58 -36.19
C GLY A 149 -15.86 -10.25 -35.36
N SER A 150 -15.52 -10.68 -34.15
CA SER A 150 -16.47 -10.72 -33.03
C SER A 150 -15.70 -10.73 -31.72
N SER A 151 -15.08 -9.60 -31.39
CA SER A 151 -14.70 -9.31 -30.01
C SER A 151 -15.79 -8.44 -29.39
N SER A 152 -16.80 -9.05 -28.78
CA SER A 152 -17.58 -8.38 -27.73
C SER A 152 -16.65 -8.22 -26.52
N ALA A 153 -15.67 -7.33 -26.65
CA ALA A 153 -14.69 -7.03 -25.64
C ALA A 153 -15.37 -6.14 -24.61
N LEU A 154 -15.83 -6.74 -23.52
CA LEU A 154 -16.26 -5.97 -22.35
C LEU A 154 -15.15 -4.97 -22.01
N PRO A 155 -15.48 -3.69 -21.77
CA PRO A 155 -14.50 -2.69 -21.38
C PRO A 155 -13.66 -3.22 -20.20
N ARG A 156 -12.36 -2.91 -20.21
CA ARG A 156 -11.37 -3.48 -19.29
C ARG A 156 -11.78 -3.38 -17.81
N ASP A 157 -12.54 -2.34 -17.48
CA ASP A 157 -13.07 -2.07 -16.14
C ASP A 157 -14.22 -3.01 -15.76
N GLU A 158 -15.07 -3.38 -16.70
CA GLU A 158 -16.14 -4.35 -16.48
C GLU A 158 -15.56 -5.76 -16.24
N LYS A 159 -14.52 -6.15 -16.98
CA LYS A 159 -13.76 -7.38 -16.72
C LYS A 159 -13.06 -7.37 -15.35
N ARG A 160 -12.71 -6.19 -14.81
CA ARG A 160 -12.18 -6.04 -13.45
C ARG A 160 -13.29 -6.13 -12.41
N ALA A 161 -14.45 -5.54 -12.68
CA ALA A 161 -15.62 -5.61 -11.81
C ALA A 161 -16.14 -7.05 -11.66
N LEU A 162 -16.26 -7.79 -12.77
CA LEU A 162 -16.66 -9.20 -12.76
C LEU A 162 -15.69 -10.08 -11.95
N ARG A 163 -14.38 -9.84 -12.07
CA ARG A 163 -13.37 -10.55 -11.25
C ARG A 163 -13.51 -10.24 -9.76
N SER A 164 -13.79 -8.98 -9.42
CA SER A 164 -14.05 -8.57 -8.03
C SER A 164 -15.33 -9.20 -7.49
N GLN A 165 -16.43 -9.22 -8.25
CA GLN A 165 -17.69 -9.85 -7.88
C GLN A 165 -17.54 -11.38 -7.71
N ALA A 166 -16.86 -12.05 -8.64
CA ALA A 166 -16.58 -13.48 -8.54
C ALA A 166 -15.74 -13.84 -7.31
N ALA A 167 -14.76 -13.00 -6.96
CA ALA A 167 -13.96 -13.17 -5.74
C ALA A 167 -14.82 -13.02 -4.46
N LEU A 168 -15.74 -12.05 -4.44
CA LEU A 168 -16.69 -11.88 -3.32
C LEU A 168 -17.66 -13.06 -3.20
N ALA A 169 -18.21 -13.55 -4.32
CA ALA A 169 -19.08 -14.72 -4.34
C ALA A 169 -18.36 -15.97 -3.78
N ARG A 170 -17.09 -16.18 -4.17
CA ARG A 170 -16.26 -17.27 -3.61
C ARG A 170 -16.05 -17.12 -2.10
N ARG A 171 -15.87 -15.90 -1.59
CA ARG A 171 -15.74 -15.65 -0.15
C ARG A 171 -17.05 -15.95 0.59
N ARG A 172 -18.19 -15.51 0.06
CA ARG A 172 -19.53 -15.79 0.62
C ARG A 172 -19.80 -17.29 0.68
N ARG A 173 -19.66 -18.02 -0.43
CA ARG A 173 -19.82 -19.49 -0.46
C ARG A 173 -18.94 -20.22 0.56
N LYS A 174 -17.68 -19.79 0.72
CA LYS A 174 -16.78 -20.38 1.74
C LYS A 174 -17.25 -20.08 3.17
N HIS A 175 -17.79 -18.90 3.41
CA HIS A 175 -18.36 -18.51 4.70
C HIS A 175 -19.62 -19.32 5.02
N ASP A 176 -20.54 -19.44 4.07
CA ASP A 176 -21.79 -20.19 4.25
C ASP A 176 -21.49 -21.68 4.51
N LYS A 177 -20.54 -22.26 3.77
CA LYS A 177 -20.05 -23.63 4.05
C LYS A 177 -19.41 -23.79 5.44
N ARG A 178 -18.83 -22.73 6.02
CA ARG A 178 -18.31 -22.76 7.40
C ARG A 178 -19.46 -22.66 8.40
N LEU A 179 -20.49 -21.86 8.12
CA LEU A 179 -21.67 -21.76 8.97
C LEU A 179 -22.47 -23.06 9.01
N HIS A 180 -22.73 -23.68 7.86
CA HIS A 180 -23.41 -24.98 7.80
C HIS A 180 -22.65 -26.06 8.56
N ARG A 181 -21.31 -26.10 8.45
CA ARG A 181 -20.49 -27.02 9.26
C ARG A 181 -20.58 -26.75 10.76
N ARG A 182 -20.62 -25.48 11.17
CA ARG A 182 -20.83 -25.11 12.59
C ARG A 182 -22.21 -25.52 13.08
N GLN A 183 -23.24 -25.36 12.27
CA GLN A 183 -24.60 -25.76 12.62
C GLN A 183 -24.73 -27.29 12.72
N ALA A 184 -24.17 -28.04 11.77
CA ALA A 184 -24.14 -29.51 11.81
C ALA A 184 -23.38 -30.07 13.03
N LEU A 185 -22.28 -29.42 13.43
CA LEU A 185 -21.56 -29.80 14.65
C LEU A 185 -22.37 -29.48 15.93
N LYS A 186 -23.20 -28.44 15.91
CA LYS A 186 -24.10 -28.10 17.02
C LYS A 186 -25.27 -29.08 17.13
N SER A 187 -25.90 -29.47 16.01
CA SER A 187 -26.97 -30.47 16.01
C SER A 187 -26.46 -31.86 16.43
N SER A 188 -25.27 -32.26 15.96
CA SER A 188 -24.66 -33.53 16.42
C SER A 188 -24.27 -33.55 17.90
N ARG A 189 -24.19 -32.38 18.55
CA ARG A 189 -23.94 -32.25 19.99
C ARG A 189 -25.23 -32.28 20.80
N SER A 190 -26.34 -31.76 20.28
CA SER A 190 -27.65 -31.85 20.95
C SER A 190 -28.20 -33.27 20.96
N ASP A 191 -27.96 -34.04 19.90
CA ASP A 191 -28.46 -35.42 19.80
C ASP A 191 -27.72 -36.39 20.75
N LYS A 192 -26.47 -36.06 21.13
CA LYS A 192 -25.68 -36.83 22.10
C LYS A 192 -25.99 -36.52 23.56
N SER A 193 -26.69 -35.42 23.85
CA SER A 193 -27.13 -35.06 25.21
C SER A 193 -28.54 -35.55 25.57
N GLY A 194 -29.23 -36.25 24.65
CA GLY A 194 -30.62 -36.67 24.83
C GLY A 194 -30.84 -38.13 25.26
N ASN A 195 -29.78 -38.93 25.46
CA ASN A 195 -29.92 -40.36 25.77
C ASN A 195 -29.17 -40.76 27.05
N CYS A 196 -29.59 -40.17 28.16
CA CYS A 196 -29.32 -40.66 29.50
C CYS A 196 -30.64 -40.62 30.29
N PHE A 197 -31.44 -41.66 30.13
CA PHE A 197 -32.46 -42.10 31.08
C PHE A 197 -32.48 -43.63 31.05
#